data_AF-A0A5J4VGF3-F1
#
_entry.id   AF-A0A5J4VGF3-F1
#
_cell.length_a   1.000
_cell.length_b   1.000
_cell.length_c   1.000
_cell.angle_alpha   90.00
_cell.angle_beta   90.00
_cell.angle_gamma   90.00
#
_symmetry.space_group_name_H-M   'P 1'
#
loop_
_entity.id
_entity.type
_entity.pdbx_description
1 polymer ?
#
loop_
_entity_poly.entity_id
_entity_poly.type
_entity_poly.pdbx_seq_one_letter_code
_entity_poly.pdbx_strand_id
1 'polypeptide(L)'
;MEEFGKQSSHITVCIRCRPVLENEKEILASESTKYTNQIVLKILQNDSILVDPYESIEFKRERKREEKIYHFDQCFGPDSHNDMVFNSSVKPLISSIFQGYNATVFCYGMTSAGKSYTMMGHLLQNVQPDVKGIYTYTGEYIYELMNERSHLQSFKVKQYQPISLDLREDSDGNASIPGLTEYEINSQQELEQLIIKGNNKRTMASTDKNIVSSRSHAILQITIEGRPNENKEEEDKQTTSNQNPNISSLFFRSKLSLIDLAGSERAQGNKNIGDRQKEGASQKEKERK
;
A
#
# COMPACT_ATOMS: atom_id res chain seq x y z
N MET A 1 -10.47 23.00 -31.75
CA MET A 1 -9.50 21.91 -31.54
C MET A 1 -9.87 21.31 -30.22
N GLU A 2 -10.56 20.17 -30.26
CA GLU A 2 -11.00 19.45 -29.08
C GLU A 2 -9.79 18.97 -28.29
N GLU A 3 -9.78 19.28 -27.00
CA GLU A 3 -8.84 18.78 -26.03
C GLU A 3 -9.01 17.26 -25.97
N PHE A 4 -8.00 16.53 -26.42
CA PHE A 4 -7.94 15.08 -26.27
C PHE A 4 -8.08 14.76 -24.77
N GLY A 5 -9.23 14.20 -24.40
CA GLY A 5 -9.49 13.72 -23.06
C GLY A 5 -8.33 12.82 -22.62
N LYS A 6 -7.72 13.16 -21.48
CA LYS A 6 -6.80 12.27 -20.77
C LYS A 6 -7.45 10.90 -20.71
N GLN A 7 -6.85 9.90 -21.36
CA GLN A 7 -7.20 8.51 -21.13
C GLN A 7 -7.17 8.28 -19.61
N SER A 8 -8.30 7.88 -19.04
CA SER A 8 -8.38 7.50 -17.63
C SER A 8 -7.45 6.31 -17.41
N SER A 9 -6.30 6.53 -16.78
CA SER A 9 -5.45 5.45 -16.31
C SER A 9 -6.16 4.78 -15.13
N HIS A 10 -6.36 3.46 -15.20
CA HIS A 10 -6.90 2.66 -14.09
C HIS A 10 -5.88 2.44 -12.96
N ILE A 11 -4.74 3.14 -13.00
CA ILE A 11 -3.66 3.05 -12.03
C ILE A 11 -3.34 4.48 -11.59
N THR A 12 -3.35 4.69 -10.28
CA THR A 12 -2.88 5.91 -9.63
C THR A 12 -1.52 5.65 -9.00
N VAL A 13 -0.54 6.50 -9.32
CA VAL A 13 0.82 6.40 -8.80
C VAL A 13 1.09 7.61 -7.91
N CYS A 14 1.23 7.34 -6.62
CA CYS A 14 1.63 8.35 -5.63
C CYS A 14 3.05 8.10 -5.14
N ILE A 15 3.78 9.18 -4.84
CA ILE A 15 5.09 9.13 -4.21
C ILE A 15 5.04 9.79 -2.84
N ARG A 16 5.74 9.22 -1.85
CA ARG A 16 5.88 9.78 -0.52
C ARG A 16 7.35 9.91 -0.14
N CYS A 17 7.76 11.11 0.23
CA CYS A 17 9.06 11.41 0.78
C CYS A 17 8.95 11.49 2.31
N ARG A 18 9.61 10.55 3.02
CA ARG A 18 9.66 10.62 4.49
C ARG A 18 10.57 11.77 4.96
N PRO A 19 10.36 12.29 6.18
CA PRO A 19 11.29 13.24 6.78
C PRO A 19 12.68 12.62 7.01
N VAL A 20 13.67 13.51 7.09
CA VAL A 20 15.03 13.18 7.54
C VAL A 20 14.99 12.90 9.04
N LEU A 21 15.48 11.74 9.45
CA LEU A 21 15.49 11.33 10.86
C LEU A 21 16.61 12.05 11.63
N GLU A 22 16.47 12.19 12.96
CA GLU A 22 17.46 12.91 13.79
C GLU A 22 18.88 12.36 13.66
N ASN A 23 19.03 11.04 13.66
CA ASN A 23 20.33 10.38 13.45
C ASN A 23 20.91 10.67 12.05
N GLU A 24 20.07 10.92 11.05
CA GLU A 24 20.51 11.31 9.71
C GLU A 24 20.91 12.78 9.68
N LYS A 25 20.20 13.65 10.40
CA LYS A 25 20.57 15.07 10.57
C LYS A 25 21.94 15.22 11.24
N GLU A 26 22.23 14.43 12.27
CA GLU A 26 23.54 14.40 12.93
C GLU A 26 24.67 14.01 11.98
N ILE A 27 24.45 12.99 11.14
CA ILE A 27 25.41 12.57 10.12
C ILE A 27 25.63 13.68 9.09
N LEU A 28 24.56 14.32 8.62
CA LEU A 28 24.63 15.43 7.66
C LEU A 28 25.33 16.67 8.24
N ALA A 29 25.21 16.91 9.55
CA ALA A 29 25.89 17.98 10.26
C ALA A 29 27.40 17.71 10.49
N SER A 30 27.85 16.46 10.33
CA SER A 30 29.27 16.12 10.45
C SER A 30 30.05 16.46 9.17
N GLU A 31 31.20 17.15 9.30
CA GLU A 31 32.11 17.53 8.20
C GLU A 31 32.72 16.33 7.44
N SER A 32 32.40 15.10 7.85
CA SER A 32 32.94 13.85 7.28
C SER A 32 32.11 13.27 6.13
N THR A 33 31.00 13.91 5.74
CA THR A 33 30.16 13.40 4.66
C THR A 33 30.75 13.74 3.29
N LYS A 34 31.09 12.70 2.50
CA LYS A 34 31.56 12.84 1.11
C LYS A 34 30.49 13.35 0.13
N TYR A 35 29.28 13.62 0.61
CA TYR A 35 28.12 13.99 -0.19
C TYR A 35 27.89 15.50 -0.11
N THR A 36 27.98 16.18 -1.24
CA THR A 36 27.84 17.65 -1.33
C THR A 36 26.38 18.12 -1.28
N ASN A 37 25.42 17.25 -1.61
CA ASN A 37 23.98 17.54 -1.57
C ASN A 37 23.36 16.80 -0.37
N GLN A 38 22.89 17.56 0.62
CA GLN A 38 22.23 17.02 1.81
C GLN A 38 20.78 16.58 1.51
N ILE A 39 20.15 17.18 0.49
CA ILE A 39 18.80 16.86 0.03
C ILE A 39 18.87 16.47 -1.44
N VAL A 40 18.45 15.24 -1.76
CA VAL A 40 18.46 14.69 -3.13
C VAL A 40 17.07 14.62 -3.77
N LEU A 41 16.03 14.93 -3.01
CA LEU A 41 14.64 14.94 -3.46
C LEU A 41 13.96 16.21 -2.96
N LYS A 42 13.38 17.00 -3.86
CA LYS A 42 12.59 18.19 -3.53
C LYS A 42 11.22 18.08 -4.20
N ILE A 43 10.16 18.21 -3.42
CA ILE A 43 8.81 18.32 -3.98
C ILE A 43 8.65 19.74 -4.54
N LEU A 44 8.30 19.85 -5.82
CA LEU A 44 8.08 21.14 -6.48
C LEU A 44 6.62 21.56 -6.37
N GLN A 45 5.70 20.63 -6.62
CA GLN A 45 4.26 20.80 -6.55
C GLN A 45 3.61 19.48 -6.08
N ASN A 46 2.28 19.46 -5.96
CA ASN A 46 1.53 18.28 -5.54
C ASN A 46 1.67 17.07 -6.48
N ASP A 47 2.22 17.24 -7.69
CA ASP A 47 2.31 16.21 -8.74
C ASP A 47 3.75 15.97 -9.24
N SER A 48 4.76 16.65 -8.68
CA SER A 48 6.11 16.62 -9.23
C SER A 48 7.23 16.67 -8.19
N ILE A 49 8.27 15.86 -8.45
CA ILE A 49 9.49 15.83 -7.66
C ILE A 49 10.70 16.19 -8.53
N LEU A 50 11.63 16.92 -7.95
CA LEU A 50 12.96 17.22 -8.47
C LEU A 50 13.98 16.29 -7.80
N VAL A 51 14.73 15.57 -8.62
CA VAL A 51 15.80 14.66 -8.19
C VAL A 51 17.15 15.31 -8.43
N ASP A 52 18.01 15.25 -7.41
CA ASP A 52 19.37 15.81 -7.37
C ASP A 52 19.42 17.33 -7.64
N PRO A 53 18.70 18.14 -6.82
CA PRO A 53 18.73 19.60 -6.96
C PRO A 53 20.14 20.15 -6.80
N TYR A 54 20.54 21.08 -7.65
CA TYR A 54 21.88 21.66 -7.65
C TYR A 54 21.98 22.81 -6.63
N GLU A 55 22.72 22.62 -5.54
CA GLU A 55 22.93 23.66 -4.50
C GLU A 55 24.40 24.09 -4.32
N SER A 56 25.23 24.10 -5.37
CA SER A 56 26.56 24.73 -5.23
C SER A 56 27.02 25.51 -6.46
N ILE A 57 27.19 26.82 -6.28
CA ILE A 57 27.75 27.76 -7.27
C ILE A 57 29.27 27.59 -7.44
N GLU A 58 29.97 26.80 -6.61
CA GLU A 58 31.44 26.88 -6.50
C GLU A 58 32.28 25.62 -6.78
N PHE A 59 31.72 24.46 -7.10
CA PHE A 59 32.56 23.31 -7.48
C PHE A 59 32.16 22.69 -8.83
N LYS A 60 32.89 23.12 -9.87
CA LYS A 60 32.99 22.42 -11.16
C LYS A 60 33.59 21.02 -10.93
N ARG A 61 32.76 20.02 -10.66
CA ARG A 61 33.09 18.61 -10.87
C ARG A 61 32.50 18.16 -12.20
N GLU A 62 33.33 17.56 -13.05
CA GLU A 62 33.07 17.13 -14.45
C GLU A 62 31.97 16.08 -14.65
N ARG A 63 31.24 15.67 -13.61
CA ARG A 63 30.05 14.83 -13.78
C ARG A 63 28.84 15.75 -13.88
N LYS A 64 28.39 15.97 -15.11
CA LYS A 64 27.13 16.65 -15.44
C LYS A 64 25.98 15.88 -14.77
N ARG A 65 25.66 16.25 -13.52
CA ARG A 65 24.46 15.77 -12.83
C ARG A 65 23.28 16.47 -13.50
N GLU A 66 22.39 15.68 -14.08
CA GLU A 66 21.18 16.20 -14.71
C GLU A 66 20.08 16.21 -13.65
N GLU A 67 19.60 17.41 -13.32
CA GLU A 67 18.35 17.58 -12.60
C GLU A 67 17.23 16.90 -13.38
N LYS A 68 16.46 16.05 -12.71
CA LYS A 68 15.34 15.34 -13.32
C LYS A 68 14.06 15.63 -12.59
N ILE A 69 13.05 16.05 -13.34
CA ILE A 69 11.69 16.22 -12.85
C ILE A 69 10.90 14.97 -13.22
N TYR A 70 10.23 14.39 -12.24
CA TYR A 70 9.30 13.27 -12.42
C TYR A 70 7.90 13.70 -12.00
N HIS A 71 6.92 13.33 -12.81
CA HIS A 71 5.51 13.60 -12.55
C HIS A 71 4.78 12.35 -12.05
N PHE A 72 3.90 12.54 -11.08
CA PHE A 72 3.08 11.53 -10.42
C PHE A 72 1.65 12.05 -10.26
N ASP A 73 0.70 11.19 -9.96
CA ASP A 73 -0.67 11.63 -9.69
C ASP A 73 -0.73 12.43 -8.39
N GLN A 74 0.05 12.02 -7.38
CA GLN A 74 0.29 12.81 -6.17
C GLN A 74 1.69 12.62 -5.56
N CYS A 75 2.21 13.68 -4.98
CA CYS A 75 3.47 13.76 -4.26
C CYS A 75 3.24 14.21 -2.81
N PHE A 76 3.61 13.37 -1.85
CA PHE A 76 3.51 13.63 -0.41
C PHE A 76 4.89 13.96 0.17
N GLY A 77 4.99 15.11 0.83
CA GLY A 77 6.24 15.60 1.42
C GLY A 77 6.53 15.07 2.81
N PRO A 78 7.68 15.47 3.38
CA PRO A 78 8.06 15.15 4.76
C PRO A 78 7.00 15.49 5.80
N ASP A 79 6.22 16.56 5.57
CA ASP A 79 5.17 17.05 6.47
C ASP A 79 3.80 16.39 6.20
N SER A 80 3.72 15.50 5.20
CA SER A 80 2.48 14.80 4.87
C SER A 80 2.24 13.62 5.81
N HIS A 81 1.06 13.64 6.43
CA HIS A 81 0.60 12.65 7.39
C HIS A 81 -0.13 11.49 6.70
N ASN A 82 -0.32 10.39 7.42
CA ASN A 82 -0.92 9.17 6.86
C ASN A 82 -2.40 9.35 6.44
N ASP A 83 -3.13 10.26 7.07
CA ASP A 83 -4.50 10.64 6.71
C ASP A 83 -4.56 11.27 5.32
N MET A 84 -3.63 12.15 4.96
CA MET A 84 -3.55 12.76 3.64
C MET A 84 -3.33 11.68 2.57
N VAL A 85 -2.40 10.75 2.83
CA VAL A 85 -2.12 9.62 1.94
C VAL A 85 -3.37 8.76 1.79
N PHE A 86 -4.04 8.41 2.89
CA PHE A 86 -5.27 7.62 2.89
C PHE A 86 -6.38 8.28 2.08
N ASN A 87 -6.70 9.54 2.38
CA ASN A 87 -7.81 10.28 1.77
C ASN A 87 -7.64 10.44 0.26
N SER A 88 -6.41 10.65 -0.20
CA SER A 88 -6.10 10.79 -1.62
C SER A 88 -6.08 9.46 -2.37
N SER A 89 -5.39 8.45 -1.83
CA SER A 89 -4.98 7.27 -2.62
C SER A 89 -5.75 5.99 -2.32
N VAL A 90 -6.30 5.84 -1.11
CA VAL A 90 -6.91 4.57 -0.66
C VAL A 90 -8.42 4.72 -0.50
N LYS A 91 -8.87 5.83 0.08
CA LYS A 91 -10.30 6.11 0.32
C LYS A 91 -11.17 5.97 -0.94
N PRO A 92 -10.78 6.48 -2.14
CA PRO A 92 -11.58 6.32 -3.36
C PRO A 92 -11.73 4.86 -3.82
N LEU A 93 -10.73 4.02 -3.54
CA LEU A 93 -10.76 2.59 -3.86
C LEU A 93 -11.74 1.85 -2.96
N ILE A 94 -11.87 2.27 -1.69
CA ILE A 94 -12.87 1.70 -0.77
C ILE A 94 -14.28 1.98 -1.31
N SER A 95 -14.55 3.16 -1.85
CA SER A 95 -15.86 3.41 -2.49
C SER A 95 -16.13 2.45 -3.66
N SER A 96 -15.09 2.06 -4.40
CA SER A 96 -15.18 1.14 -5.54
C SER A 96 -15.44 -0.31 -5.12
N ILE A 97 -14.85 -0.77 -4.01
CA ILE A 97 -15.11 -2.15 -3.54
C ILE A 97 -16.56 -2.34 -3.10
N PHE A 98 -17.22 -1.32 -2.55
CA PHE A 98 -18.65 -1.42 -2.23
C PHE A 98 -19.56 -1.39 -3.47
N GLN A 99 -19.01 -1.11 -4.65
CA GLN A 99 -19.71 -1.22 -5.94
C GLN A 99 -19.42 -2.56 -6.63
N GLY A 100 -18.69 -3.48 -5.98
CA GLY A 100 -18.36 -4.80 -6.51
C GLY A 100 -17.02 -4.89 -7.25
N TYR A 101 -16.22 -3.81 -7.32
CA TYR A 101 -14.93 -3.83 -7.99
C TYR A 101 -13.81 -4.30 -7.07
N ASN A 102 -12.83 -5.04 -7.60
CA ASN A 102 -11.61 -5.36 -6.85
C ASN A 102 -10.62 -4.19 -6.92
N ALA A 103 -9.89 -3.95 -5.84
CA ALA A 103 -8.86 -2.93 -5.77
C ALA A 103 -7.60 -3.47 -5.10
N THR A 104 -6.44 -2.94 -5.47
CA THR A 104 -5.15 -3.30 -4.88
C THR A 104 -4.30 -2.06 -4.65
N VAL A 105 -3.69 -1.97 -3.48
CA VAL A 105 -2.77 -0.89 -3.09
C VAL A 105 -1.41 -1.51 -2.81
N PHE A 106 -0.39 -1.01 -3.51
CA PHE A 106 1.00 -1.39 -3.28
C PHE A 106 1.74 -0.30 -2.51
N CYS A 107 2.38 -0.67 -1.42
CA CYS A 107 3.37 0.15 -0.74
C CYS A 107 4.76 -0.36 -1.13
N TYR A 108 5.43 0.37 -2.03
CA TYR A 108 6.73 0.01 -2.59
C TYR A 108 7.81 1.02 -2.20
N GLY A 109 9.04 0.54 -2.01
CA GLY A 109 10.20 1.38 -1.70
C GLY A 109 11.32 0.61 -1.03
N MET A 110 12.50 1.22 -0.96
CA MET A 110 13.67 0.64 -0.28
C MET A 110 13.42 0.38 1.21
N THR A 111 14.21 -0.49 1.83
CA THR A 111 14.21 -0.60 3.30
C THR A 111 14.44 0.74 3.97
N SER A 112 13.74 0.96 5.08
CA SER A 112 13.74 2.23 5.82
C SER A 112 13.13 3.43 5.06
N ALA A 113 12.41 3.23 3.95
CA ALA A 113 11.68 4.31 3.26
C ALA A 113 10.36 4.74 3.96
N GLY A 114 9.97 4.09 5.06
CA GLY A 114 8.71 4.40 5.77
C GLY A 114 7.48 3.61 5.32
N LYS A 115 7.66 2.48 4.61
CA LYS A 115 6.55 1.60 4.16
C LYS A 115 5.67 1.13 5.33
N SER A 116 6.27 0.43 6.29
CA SER A 116 5.54 -0.07 7.46
C SER A 116 4.98 1.06 8.33
N TYR A 117 5.66 2.21 8.41
CA TYR A 117 5.12 3.39 9.10
C TYR A 117 3.83 3.89 8.42
N THR A 118 3.81 3.94 7.09
CA THR A 118 2.62 4.31 6.31
C THR A 118 1.49 3.30 6.51
N MET A 119 1.79 2.01 6.36
CA MET A 119 0.77 0.96 6.39
C MET A 119 0.23 0.70 7.81
N MET A 120 1.12 0.59 8.81
CA MET A 120 0.78 0.17 10.16
C MET A 120 0.57 1.32 11.14
N GLY A 121 1.29 2.44 11.01
CA GLY A 121 1.23 3.55 11.98
C GLY A 121 1.45 3.08 13.42
N HIS A 122 0.54 3.46 14.32
CA HIS A 122 0.56 3.19 15.76
C HIS A 122 0.49 1.70 16.12
N LEU A 123 0.18 0.81 15.17
CA LEU A 123 0.26 -0.63 15.39
C LEU A 123 1.72 -1.12 15.53
N LEU A 124 2.69 -0.24 15.31
CA LEU A 124 4.12 -0.45 15.60
C LEU A 124 4.46 0.00 17.02
N GLN A 125 5.27 -0.79 17.74
CA GLN A 125 5.59 -0.58 19.16
C GLN A 125 6.26 0.78 19.49
N ASN A 126 6.82 1.48 18.51
CA ASN A 126 7.56 2.73 18.69
C ASN A 126 6.93 3.92 17.93
N VAL A 127 5.65 3.85 17.63
CA VAL A 127 4.90 4.92 16.96
C VAL A 127 3.85 5.46 17.92
N GLN A 128 3.63 6.77 17.92
CA GLN A 128 2.68 7.41 18.81
C GLN A 128 1.24 6.91 18.53
N PRO A 129 0.39 6.75 19.56
CA PRO A 129 -0.96 6.17 19.42
C PRO A 129 -1.89 6.88 18.44
N ASP A 130 -1.69 8.18 18.24
CA ASP A 130 -2.48 9.04 17.35
C ASP A 130 -2.10 8.91 15.87
N VAL A 131 -0.93 8.34 15.56
CA VAL A 131 -0.45 8.16 14.19
C VAL A 131 -1.07 6.90 13.57
N LYS A 132 -2.29 7.01 13.06
CA LYS A 132 -2.97 5.90 12.37
C LYS A 132 -2.28 5.51 11.07
N GLY A 133 -2.21 4.21 10.78
CA GLY A 133 -1.75 3.68 9.50
C GLY A 133 -2.87 3.51 8.49
N ILE A 134 -2.52 3.23 7.23
CA ILE A 134 -3.50 2.91 6.17
C ILE A 134 -4.41 1.75 6.58
N TYR A 135 -3.90 0.73 7.29
CA TYR A 135 -4.74 -0.38 7.75
C TYR A 135 -5.85 0.08 8.70
N THR A 136 -5.52 0.94 9.69
CA THR A 136 -6.51 1.48 10.62
C THR A 136 -7.54 2.34 9.90
N TYR A 137 -7.09 3.31 9.11
CA TYR A 137 -8.01 4.20 8.38
C TYR A 137 -8.94 3.42 7.44
N THR A 138 -8.42 2.37 6.79
CA THR A 138 -9.22 1.50 5.92
C THR A 138 -10.31 0.79 6.72
N GLY A 139 -9.96 0.20 7.86
CA GLY A 139 -10.94 -0.46 8.74
C GLY A 139 -12.03 0.50 9.21
N GLU A 140 -11.63 1.65 9.76
CA GLU A 140 -12.57 2.66 10.27
C GLU A 140 -13.54 3.12 9.19
N TYR A 141 -13.03 3.43 7.99
CA TYR A 141 -13.87 3.90 6.89
C TYR A 141 -14.79 2.81 6.33
N ILE A 142 -14.34 1.55 6.30
CA ILE A 142 -15.20 0.44 5.93
C ILE A 142 -16.34 0.26 6.93
N TYR A 143 -16.05 0.33 8.24
CA TYR A 143 -17.10 0.25 9.27
C TYR A 143 -18.08 1.43 9.20
N GLU A 144 -17.59 2.64 8.96
CA GLU A 144 -18.43 3.82 8.71
C GLU A 144 -19.41 3.54 7.56
N LEU A 145 -18.90 3.12 6.41
CA LEU A 145 -19.71 2.80 5.24
C LEU A 145 -20.65 1.60 5.43
N MET A 146 -20.29 0.63 6.27
CA MET A 146 -21.17 -0.50 6.61
C MET A 146 -22.31 -0.07 7.51
N ASN A 147 -22.06 0.79 8.50
CA ASN A 147 -23.11 1.33 9.37
C ASN A 147 -24.12 2.18 8.60
N GLU A 148 -23.68 2.87 7.56
CA GLU A 148 -24.55 3.60 6.63
C GLU A 148 -25.36 2.67 5.69
N ARG A 149 -24.94 1.42 5.52
CA ARG A 149 -25.49 0.46 4.55
C ARG A 149 -26.01 -0.81 5.23
N SER A 150 -27.27 -0.78 5.63
CA SER A 150 -27.99 -1.88 6.29
C SER A 150 -28.05 -3.22 5.51
N HIS A 151 -27.65 -3.25 4.23
CA HIS A 151 -27.74 -4.42 3.34
C HIS A 151 -26.42 -5.21 3.20
N LEU A 152 -25.35 -4.80 3.87
CA LEU A 152 -24.06 -5.49 3.83
C LEU A 152 -23.98 -6.52 4.95
N GLN A 153 -23.69 -7.77 4.57
CA GLN A 153 -23.87 -8.90 5.46
C GLN A 153 -22.56 -9.46 6.02
N SER A 154 -21.39 -9.15 5.45
CA SER A 154 -20.12 -9.55 6.09
C SER A 154 -18.90 -8.72 5.67
N PHE A 155 -18.02 -8.50 6.66
CA PHE A 155 -16.67 -7.94 6.51
C PHE A 155 -15.66 -9.03 6.90
N LYS A 156 -15.00 -9.60 5.90
CA LYS A 156 -14.06 -10.71 6.09
C LYS A 156 -12.66 -10.26 5.78
N VAL A 157 -11.72 -10.62 6.64
CA VAL A 157 -10.31 -10.27 6.49
C VAL A 157 -9.49 -11.53 6.40
N LYS A 158 -8.77 -11.67 5.28
CA LYS A 158 -7.71 -12.66 5.10
C LYS A 158 -6.38 -11.96 5.32
N GLN A 159 -5.64 -12.44 6.30
CA GLN A 159 -4.26 -12.01 6.49
C GLN A 159 -3.32 -13.05 5.88
N TYR A 160 -2.46 -12.62 4.97
CA TYR A 160 -1.52 -13.49 4.29
C TYR A 160 -0.13 -13.33 4.91
N GLN A 161 0.51 -14.47 5.18
CA GLN A 161 1.89 -14.55 5.65
C GLN A 161 2.61 -15.57 4.78
N PRO A 162 3.52 -15.17 3.88
CA PRO A 162 4.29 -16.13 3.10
C PRO A 162 5.33 -16.82 4.00
N ILE A 163 5.05 -18.06 4.40
CA ILE A 163 6.09 -18.98 4.93
C ILE A 163 6.53 -19.94 3.82
N SER A 164 5.62 -20.30 2.91
CA SER A 164 5.83 -20.89 1.58
C SER A 164 4.47 -20.85 0.89
N LEU A 165 4.38 -20.35 -0.35
CA LEU A 165 3.09 -20.22 -1.05
C LEU A 165 3.08 -21.15 -2.26
N ASP A 166 2.38 -22.28 -2.13
CA ASP A 166 1.92 -23.05 -3.28
C ASP A 166 0.73 -22.30 -3.87
N LEU A 167 1.00 -21.35 -4.77
CA LEU A 167 -0.05 -20.65 -5.50
C LEU A 167 -0.77 -21.64 -6.40
N ARG A 168 -2.09 -21.75 -6.22
CA ARG A 168 -2.96 -22.63 -7.02
C ARG A 168 -4.03 -21.80 -7.68
N GLU A 169 -4.23 -21.98 -8.97
CA GLU A 169 -5.34 -21.36 -9.69
C GLU A 169 -6.58 -22.24 -9.53
N ASP A 170 -7.72 -21.63 -9.17
CA ASP A 170 -9.01 -22.33 -9.20
C ASP A 170 -9.57 -22.40 -10.64
N SER A 171 -10.70 -23.08 -10.82
CA SER A 171 -11.34 -23.25 -12.12
C SER A 171 -11.78 -21.94 -12.80
N ASP A 172 -11.88 -20.86 -12.02
CA ASP A 172 -12.31 -19.54 -12.47
C ASP A 172 -11.12 -18.60 -12.73
N GLY A 173 -9.89 -19.12 -12.68
CA GLY A 173 -8.66 -18.34 -12.90
C GLY A 173 -8.21 -17.54 -11.68
N ASN A 174 -8.83 -17.73 -10.50
CA ASN A 174 -8.42 -17.00 -9.30
C ASN A 174 -7.24 -17.69 -8.63
N ALA A 175 -6.20 -16.91 -8.35
CA ALA A 175 -5.12 -17.36 -7.48
C ALA A 175 -5.64 -17.60 -6.05
N SER A 176 -5.55 -18.85 -5.62
CA SER A 176 -5.81 -19.33 -4.27
C SER A 176 -4.50 -19.79 -3.63
N ILE A 177 -4.37 -19.57 -2.33
CA ILE A 177 -3.21 -20.03 -1.57
C ILE A 177 -3.75 -20.95 -0.48
N PRO A 178 -3.43 -22.26 -0.52
CA PRO A 178 -3.82 -23.21 0.50
C PRO A 178 -3.28 -22.81 1.88
N GLY A 179 -4.09 -22.96 2.92
CA GLY A 179 -3.66 -22.74 4.31
C GLY A 179 -3.86 -21.33 4.86
N LEU A 180 -4.50 -20.43 4.10
CA LEU A 180 -4.90 -19.12 4.62
C LEU A 180 -6.10 -19.24 5.56
N THR A 181 -6.02 -18.56 6.70
CA THR A 181 -7.16 -18.39 7.60
C THR A 181 -7.89 -17.10 7.27
N GLU A 182 -9.18 -17.22 6.99
CA GLU A 182 -10.12 -16.10 6.87
C GLU A 182 -10.76 -15.86 8.23
N TYR A 183 -10.80 -14.60 8.65
CA TYR A 183 -11.44 -14.17 9.88
C TYR A 183 -12.59 -13.23 9.52
N GLU A 184 -13.77 -13.51 10.04
CA GLU A 184 -14.87 -12.54 10.04
C GLU A 184 -14.61 -11.53 11.15
N ILE A 185 -14.61 -10.24 10.80
CA ILE A 185 -14.26 -9.17 11.74
C ILE A 185 -15.50 -8.35 12.03
N ASN A 186 -15.78 -8.13 13.32
CA ASN A 186 -16.97 -7.44 13.77
C ASN A 186 -16.67 -6.08 14.42
N SER A 187 -15.40 -5.74 14.61
CA SER A 187 -14.98 -4.45 15.15
C SER A 187 -13.63 -3.97 14.62
N GLN A 188 -13.37 -2.67 14.72
CA GLN A 188 -12.07 -2.08 14.39
C GLN A 188 -10.96 -2.65 15.27
N GLN A 189 -11.26 -2.87 16.55
CA GLN A 189 -10.30 -3.40 17.53
C GLN A 189 -9.88 -4.83 17.16
N GLU A 190 -10.81 -5.66 16.71
CA GLU A 190 -10.52 -7.03 16.26
C GLU A 190 -9.62 -7.02 15.01
N LEU A 191 -9.88 -6.11 14.06
CA LEU A 191 -9.01 -5.93 12.88
C LEU A 191 -7.57 -5.60 13.30
N GLU A 192 -7.40 -4.60 14.17
CA GLU A 192 -6.09 -4.16 14.64
C GLU A 192 -5.36 -5.26 15.42
N GLN A 193 -6.06 -6.00 16.27
CA GLN A 193 -5.50 -7.15 16.99
C GLN A 193 -4.99 -8.23 16.03
N LEU A 194 -5.73 -8.53 14.95
CA LEU A 194 -5.25 -9.49 13.94
C LEU A 194 -4.03 -8.96 13.19
N ILE A 195 -4.02 -7.68 12.82
CA ILE A 195 -2.86 -7.07 12.16
C ILE A 195 -1.62 -7.18 13.05
N ILE A 196 -1.73 -6.80 14.33
CA ILE A 196 -0.64 -6.89 15.32
C ILE A 196 -0.19 -8.34 15.48
N LYS A 197 -1.14 -9.27 15.68
CA LYS A 197 -0.85 -10.70 15.83
C LYS A 197 -0.08 -11.23 14.64
N GLY A 198 -0.48 -10.86 13.42
CA GLY A 198 0.22 -11.32 12.23
C GLY A 198 1.58 -10.67 12.02
N ASN A 199 1.74 -9.40 12.38
CA ASN A 199 3.04 -8.75 12.35
C ASN A 199 4.02 -9.35 13.39
N ASN A 200 3.53 -9.75 14.56
CA ASN A 200 4.35 -10.44 15.56
C ASN A 200 4.82 -11.81 15.05
N LYS A 201 3.95 -12.57 14.39
CA LYS A 201 4.33 -13.84 13.73
C LYS A 201 5.37 -13.63 12.62
N ARG A 202 5.21 -12.57 11.80
CA ARG A 202 6.19 -12.14 10.78
C ARG A 202 7.57 -11.87 11.41
N THR A 203 7.59 -11.30 12.61
CA THR A 203 8.81 -10.96 13.37
C THR A 203 9.49 -12.20 13.94
N MET A 204 8.75 -13.12 14.57
CA MET A 204 9.34 -14.28 15.26
C MET A 204 9.93 -15.34 14.33
N ALA A 205 9.46 -15.45 13.07
CA ALA A 205 10.01 -16.40 12.10
C ALA A 205 11.42 -16.04 11.61
N SER A 206 11.89 -14.82 11.86
CA SER A 206 13.18 -14.30 11.40
C SER A 206 14.10 -14.02 12.59
N THR A 207 15.23 -14.71 12.70
CA THR A 207 16.15 -14.67 13.86
C THR A 207 16.95 -13.37 14.04
N ASP A 208 16.79 -12.37 13.16
CA ASP A 208 17.48 -11.08 13.22
C ASP A 208 16.55 -9.94 13.70
N LYS A 209 16.76 -9.47 14.93
CA LYS A 209 15.87 -8.53 15.66
C LYS A 209 15.64 -7.15 15.05
N ASN A 210 16.39 -6.70 14.03
CA ASN A 210 16.40 -5.27 13.69
C ASN A 210 15.87 -4.88 12.30
N ILE A 211 15.57 -5.81 11.38
CA ILE A 211 15.04 -5.44 10.06
C ILE A 211 14.05 -6.51 9.55
N VAL A 212 12.94 -6.66 10.26
CA VAL A 212 11.94 -7.70 10.00
C VAL A 212 11.05 -7.37 8.80
N SER A 213 10.68 -6.10 8.60
CA SER A 213 9.76 -5.73 7.52
C SER A 213 10.42 -5.66 6.13
N SER A 214 11.74 -5.74 6.03
CA SER A 214 12.42 -5.71 4.75
C SER A 214 12.44 -7.04 4.00
N ARG A 215 12.23 -8.16 4.69
CA ARG A 215 12.54 -9.51 4.14
C ARG A 215 11.32 -10.34 3.74
N SER A 216 10.12 -9.89 4.07
CA SER A 216 8.87 -10.59 3.73
C SER A 216 7.85 -9.60 3.22
N HIS A 217 7.07 -9.96 2.20
CA HIS A 217 5.90 -9.19 1.80
C HIS A 217 4.75 -9.48 2.77
N ALA A 218 3.95 -8.47 3.12
CA ALA A 218 2.72 -8.65 3.86
C ALA A 218 1.53 -8.27 2.98
N ILE A 219 0.48 -9.10 2.98
CA ILE A 219 -0.76 -8.82 2.27
C ILE A 219 -1.91 -8.90 3.28
N LEU A 220 -2.65 -7.80 3.40
CA LEU A 220 -3.93 -7.76 4.08
C LEU A 220 -5.01 -7.70 3.00
N GLN A 221 -5.82 -8.75 2.87
CA GLN A 221 -6.95 -8.75 1.96
C GLN A 221 -8.24 -8.62 2.74
N ILE A 222 -9.02 -7.64 2.35
CA ILE A 222 -10.34 -7.38 2.87
C ILE A 222 -11.34 -7.82 1.81
N THR A 223 -12.33 -8.61 2.21
CA THR A 223 -13.43 -9.06 1.35
C THR A 223 -14.72 -8.48 1.88
N ILE A 224 -15.48 -7.82 0.99
CA ILE A 224 -16.83 -7.34 1.27
C ILE A 224 -17.80 -8.17 0.45
N GLU A 225 -18.84 -8.66 1.12
CA GLU A 225 -19.95 -9.39 0.49
C GLU A 225 -21.27 -8.72 0.85
N GLY A 226 -22.11 -8.47 -0.15
CA GLY A 226 -23.37 -7.76 0.03
C GLY A 226 -24.32 -7.92 -1.13
N ARG A 227 -25.50 -7.31 -1.02
CA ARG A 227 -26.47 -7.20 -2.12
C ARG A 227 -26.52 -5.75 -2.60
N PRO A 228 -26.61 -5.47 -3.92
CA PRO A 228 -26.94 -4.15 -4.42
C PRO A 228 -28.23 -3.64 -3.78
N ASN A 229 -28.30 -2.34 -3.59
CA ASN A 229 -29.46 -1.70 -2.98
C ASN A 229 -30.64 -1.74 -3.97
N GLU A 230 -31.62 -2.62 -3.73
CA GLU A 230 -32.82 -2.77 -4.58
C GLU A 230 -33.64 -1.47 -4.66
N ASN A 231 -33.50 -0.58 -3.66
CA ASN A 231 -34.26 0.69 -3.57
C ASN A 231 -33.81 1.80 -4.53
N LYS A 232 -32.76 1.60 -5.34
CA LYS A 232 -32.34 2.57 -6.37
C LYS A 232 -32.81 2.21 -7.78
N GLU A 233 -33.32 0.99 -8.00
CA GLU A 233 -33.83 0.59 -9.32
C GLU A 233 -35.30 0.96 -9.55
N GLU A 234 -36.01 1.47 -8.53
CA GLU A 234 -37.42 1.89 -8.69
C GLU A 234 -37.59 3.26 -9.37
N GLU A 235 -36.57 4.14 -9.39
CA GLU A 235 -36.66 5.44 -10.07
C GLU A 235 -36.46 5.37 -11.60
N ASP A 236 -35.80 4.33 -12.12
CA ASP A 236 -35.57 4.16 -13.57
C ASP A 236 -36.49 3.13 -14.25
N LYS A 237 -37.37 2.45 -13.50
CA LYS A 237 -38.27 1.39 -14.03
C LYS A 237 -39.70 1.86 -14.31
N GLN A 238 -39.89 3.16 -14.61
CA GLN A 238 -41.17 3.67 -15.14
C GLN A 238 -41.31 3.61 -16.66
N THR A 239 -40.58 2.75 -17.38
CA THR A 239 -41.00 2.39 -18.75
C THR A 239 -40.61 0.97 -19.09
N THR A 240 -41.63 0.18 -19.43
CA THR A 240 -41.63 -1.15 -20.08
C THR A 240 -41.84 -2.37 -19.17
N SER A 241 -43.11 -2.78 -19.16
CA SER A 241 -43.63 -4.10 -18.81
C SER A 241 -43.00 -5.22 -19.65
N ASN A 242 -42.80 -6.37 -18.99
CA ASN A 242 -42.44 -7.70 -19.49
C ASN A 242 -40.94 -8.03 -19.55
N GLN A 243 -40.40 -8.71 -18.51
CA GLN A 243 -40.04 -10.14 -18.52
C GLN A 243 -39.13 -10.53 -17.32
N ASN A 244 -39.43 -11.71 -16.74
CA ASN A 244 -38.69 -12.53 -15.76
C ASN A 244 -38.55 -12.06 -14.29
N PRO A 245 -39.24 -12.71 -13.32
CA PRO A 245 -39.08 -12.46 -11.88
C PRO A 245 -37.90 -13.23 -11.26
N ASN A 246 -36.79 -13.40 -12.00
CA ASN A 246 -35.58 -14.08 -11.52
C ASN A 246 -34.42 -13.12 -11.21
N ILE A 247 -34.71 -11.84 -10.96
CA ILE A 247 -33.76 -10.90 -10.35
C ILE A 247 -33.79 -11.11 -8.83
N SER A 248 -33.62 -12.36 -8.40
CA SER A 248 -33.39 -12.69 -7.01
C SER A 248 -31.89 -12.58 -6.76
N SER A 249 -31.49 -11.55 -6.03
CA SER A 249 -30.18 -11.44 -5.37
C SER A 249 -28.95 -11.45 -6.28
N LEU A 250 -28.65 -10.35 -6.98
CA LEU A 250 -27.23 -10.12 -7.27
C LEU A 250 -26.53 -10.02 -5.91
N PHE A 251 -25.63 -10.93 -5.60
CA PHE A 251 -24.67 -10.74 -4.52
C PHE A 251 -23.39 -10.24 -5.16
N PHE A 252 -22.82 -9.15 -4.63
CA PHE A 252 -21.49 -8.74 -5.01
C PHE A 252 -20.49 -9.25 -3.97
N ARG A 253 -19.32 -9.64 -4.47
CA ARG A 253 -18.15 -9.94 -3.67
C ARG A 253 -16.98 -9.17 -4.25
N SER A 254 -16.34 -8.34 -3.44
CA SER A 254 -15.18 -7.56 -3.85
C SER A 254 -14.03 -7.74 -2.87
N LYS A 255 -12.81 -7.51 -3.36
CA LYS A 255 -11.58 -7.65 -2.59
C LYS A 255 -10.76 -6.37 -2.67
N LEU A 256 -10.32 -5.88 -1.51
CA LEU A 256 -9.27 -4.87 -1.37
C LEU A 256 -8.01 -5.55 -0.85
N SER A 257 -6.95 -5.54 -1.66
CA SER A 257 -5.64 -6.07 -1.27
C SER A 257 -4.69 -4.93 -0.93
N LEU A 258 -4.29 -4.83 0.34
CA LEU A 258 -3.30 -3.87 0.83
C LEU A 258 -1.96 -4.58 1.01
N ILE A 259 -0.97 -4.19 0.21
CA ILE A 259 0.30 -4.92 0.06
C ILE A 259 1.48 -4.07 0.56
N ASP A 260 2.12 -4.51 1.64
CA ASP A 260 3.39 -3.97 2.15
C ASP A 260 4.54 -4.81 1.56
N LEU A 261 5.22 -4.28 0.54
CA LEU A 261 6.28 -5.03 -0.13
C LEU A 261 7.57 -5.01 0.69
N ALA A 262 8.37 -6.07 0.55
CA ALA A 262 9.75 -6.12 1.02
C ALA A 262 10.59 -4.97 0.43
N GLY A 263 11.67 -4.61 1.11
CA GLY A 263 12.57 -3.57 0.62
C GLY A 263 13.29 -3.98 -0.67
N SER A 264 13.36 -3.07 -1.63
CA SER A 264 13.97 -3.33 -2.94
C SER A 264 15.50 -3.13 -2.96
N GLU A 265 16.18 -3.17 -1.81
CA GLU A 265 17.63 -2.96 -1.74
C GLU A 265 18.41 -3.95 -2.60
N ARG A 266 19.39 -3.42 -3.35
CA ARG A 266 20.42 -4.26 -3.99
C ARG A 266 21.44 -4.64 -2.91
N ALA A 267 21.89 -5.90 -2.91
CA ALA A 267 22.94 -6.43 -2.05
C ALA A 267 24.34 -5.85 -2.38
N GLN A 268 24.48 -4.53 -2.42
CA GLN A 268 25.75 -3.83 -2.59
C GLN A 268 26.03 -3.05 -1.30
N GLY A 269 26.65 -3.71 -0.30
CA GLY A 269 27.15 -2.93 0.84
C GLY A 269 27.49 -3.62 2.15
N ASN A 270 27.31 -4.94 2.32
CA ASN A 270 27.67 -5.58 3.60
C ASN A 270 28.38 -6.93 3.44
N LYS A 271 29.47 -7.10 4.18
CA LYS A 271 30.41 -8.25 4.22
C LYS A 271 29.82 -9.60 4.71
N ASN A 272 28.51 -9.78 4.70
CA ASN A 272 27.86 -11.07 5.04
C ASN A 272 27.15 -11.59 3.79
N ILE A 273 27.94 -12.24 2.92
CA ILE A 273 27.66 -12.46 1.50
C ILE A 273 26.89 -13.76 1.21
N GLY A 274 26.84 -14.73 2.12
CA GLY A 274 26.32 -16.08 1.82
C GLY A 274 24.82 -16.18 1.59
N ASP A 275 24.02 -15.70 2.55
CA ASP A 275 22.57 -15.99 2.56
C ASP A 275 21.72 -14.88 1.91
N ARG A 276 22.18 -13.62 2.01
CA ARG A 276 21.49 -12.45 1.39
C ARG A 276 21.43 -12.50 -0.13
N GLN A 277 22.42 -13.10 -0.79
CA GLN A 277 22.41 -13.20 -2.25
C GLN A 277 21.44 -14.27 -2.75
N LYS A 278 21.18 -15.33 -1.97
CA LYS A 278 20.26 -16.40 -2.36
C LYS A 278 18.79 -15.96 -2.29
N GLU A 279 18.42 -15.14 -1.30
CA GLU A 279 17.05 -14.59 -1.18
C GLU A 279 16.74 -13.51 -2.23
N GLY A 280 17.69 -12.58 -2.48
CA GLY A 280 17.51 -11.54 -3.50
C GLY A 280 17.53 -12.08 -4.94
N ALA A 281 18.26 -13.18 -5.20
CA ALA A 281 18.27 -13.85 -6.49
C ALA A 281 16.96 -14.62 -6.76
N SER A 282 16.38 -15.25 -5.73
CA SER A 282 15.15 -16.03 -5.88
C SER A 282 13.90 -15.18 -6.13
N GLN A 283 13.87 -13.90 -5.72
CA GLN A 283 12.83 -12.95 -6.13
C GLN A 283 12.92 -12.58 -7.62
N LYS A 284 14.13 -12.49 -8.19
CA LYS A 284 14.33 -12.10 -9.61
C LYS A 284 14.21 -13.25 -10.60
N GLU A 285 14.45 -14.48 -10.16
CA GLU A 285 14.43 -15.65 -11.03
C GLU A 285 13.00 -16.16 -11.31
N LYS A 286 12.01 -15.75 -10.49
CA LYS A 286 10.58 -16.06 -10.70
C LYS A 286 9.85 -15.09 -11.65
N GLU A 287 10.45 -13.97 -12.02
CA GLU A 287 9.87 -13.00 -12.99
C GLU A 287 10.32 -13.26 -14.44
N ARG A 288 11.03 -14.36 -14.71
CA ARG A 288 11.60 -14.69 -16.03
C ARG A 288 11.17 -16.05 -16.61
N LYS A 289 10.08 -16.64 -16.13
CA LYS A 289 9.44 -17.80 -16.76
C LYS A 289 7.95 -17.54 -16.86
#